data_AF-A0A1C7M694-F1
#
_entry.id   AF-A0A1C7M694-F1
#
_cell.length_a   1.000
_cell.length_b   1.000
_cell.length_c   1.000
_cell.angle_alpha   90.00
_cell.angle_beta   90.00
_cell.angle_gamma   90.00
#
_symmetry.space_group_name_H-M   'P 1'
#
loop_
_entity.id
_entity.type
_entity.pdbx_description
1 polymer ?
#
loop_
_entity_poly.entity_id
_entity_poly.type
_entity_poly.pdbx_seq_one_letter_code
_entity_poly.pdbx_strand_id
1 'polypeptide(L)'
;MLHVVQHYVLTTHSYSIGGVPDNRCVASPFPLNARRKIRQWTMDISQTRTPPELTIQTHIMADVIDLTNISDSDEDFEQSYSEIEHGSSQASESSAGAPLPAPGAGPPRLDDTAREQLRIAIATVSGARLRAVVIALAERIPAAEHALFEELVAMKRNKEKTTTEPVPRWEVCVNCDEEFDMGTHRVAGECRYHSGDLEADYDSFVDWDESCHGPIDTPANRRSYPENFTWNCCDGHSLAEDWNTHLTSLASA
;
A
#
# COMPACT_ATOMS: atom_id res chain seq x y z
N MET A 1 48.17 -41.30 26.60
CA MET A 1 48.37 -39.86 26.28
C MET A 1 49.22 -39.76 25.04
N LEU A 2 48.57 -39.61 23.88
CA LEU A 2 49.19 -39.31 22.58
C LEU A 2 48.20 -38.39 21.87
N HIS A 3 48.52 -37.10 21.75
CA HIS A 3 47.75 -36.13 20.98
C HIS A 3 48.31 -36.09 19.56
N VAL A 4 47.47 -36.48 18.59
CA VAL A 4 47.74 -36.29 17.17
C VAL A 4 47.31 -34.88 16.80
N VAL A 5 48.26 -34.03 16.41
CA VAL A 5 48.01 -32.68 15.89
C VAL A 5 47.95 -32.79 14.36
N GLN A 6 46.75 -32.66 13.79
CA GLN A 6 46.57 -32.52 12.34
C GLN A 6 46.75 -31.04 11.95
N HIS A 7 47.83 -30.75 11.25
CA HIS A 7 48.02 -29.48 10.55
C HIS A 7 47.23 -29.52 9.22
N TYR A 8 46.25 -28.63 9.08
CA TYR A 8 45.61 -28.35 7.79
C TYR A 8 46.38 -27.22 7.10
N VAL A 9 46.93 -27.51 5.92
CA VAL A 9 47.51 -26.52 5.01
C VAL A 9 46.38 -25.99 4.13
N LEU A 10 46.03 -24.71 4.28
CA LEU A 10 45.07 -24.04 3.40
C LEU A 10 45.82 -23.45 2.19
N THR A 11 45.63 -24.06 1.03
CA THR A 11 46.12 -23.57 -0.25
C THR A 11 45.15 -22.53 -0.79
N THR A 12 45.53 -21.25 -0.79
CA THR A 12 44.74 -20.18 -1.43
C THR A 12 45.03 -20.15 -2.92
N HIS A 13 44.04 -20.52 -3.74
CA HIS A 13 44.05 -20.23 -5.18
C HIS A 13 43.55 -18.80 -5.41
N SER A 14 44.43 -17.92 -5.88
CA SER A 14 44.08 -16.61 -6.42
C SER A 14 43.56 -16.79 -7.85
N TYR A 15 42.25 -16.60 -8.05
CA TYR A 15 41.64 -16.53 -9.38
C TYR A 15 41.52 -15.06 -9.77
N SER A 16 42.31 -14.63 -10.75
CA SER A 16 42.25 -13.29 -11.33
C SER A 16 41.21 -13.31 -12.44
N ILE A 17 40.04 -12.70 -12.21
CA ILE A 17 39.06 -12.41 -13.27
C ILE A 17 39.21 -10.93 -13.59
N GLY A 18 39.96 -10.64 -14.66
CA GLY A 18 39.88 -9.37 -15.35
C GLY A 18 38.63 -9.37 -16.22
N GLY A 19 37.62 -8.63 -15.81
CA GLY A 19 36.42 -8.34 -16.58
C GLY A 19 35.94 -6.95 -16.19
N VAL A 20 35.92 -6.03 -17.16
CA VAL A 20 35.31 -4.70 -17.03
C VAL A 20 33.85 -4.91 -16.61
N PRO A 21 33.35 -4.26 -15.54
CA PRO A 21 31.93 -4.31 -15.24
C PRO A 21 31.18 -3.57 -16.35
N ASP A 22 30.42 -4.33 -17.15
CA ASP A 22 29.42 -3.77 -18.06
C ASP A 22 28.32 -3.19 -17.14
N ASN A 23 28.37 -1.88 -16.89
CA ASN A 23 27.44 -1.08 -16.06
C ASN A 23 26.02 -1.00 -16.67
N ARG A 24 25.55 -2.10 -17.25
CA ARG A 24 24.18 -2.20 -17.72
C ARG A 24 23.32 -2.46 -16.49
N CYS A 25 22.27 -1.65 -16.33
CA CYS A 25 21.12 -1.97 -15.50
C CYS A 25 20.47 -3.24 -16.05
N VAL A 26 21.05 -4.41 -15.77
CA VAL A 26 20.51 -5.69 -16.20
C VAL A 26 19.26 -5.93 -15.36
N ALA A 27 18.12 -6.08 -16.01
CA ALA A 27 16.92 -6.63 -15.41
C ALA A 27 17.28 -7.98 -14.77
N SER A 28 17.60 -7.95 -13.48
CA SER A 28 18.14 -9.12 -12.79
C SER A 28 17.02 -10.17 -12.64
N PRO A 29 17.26 -11.44 -12.98
CA PRO A 29 16.33 -12.50 -12.66
C PRO A 29 16.32 -12.68 -11.13
N PHE A 30 15.25 -12.16 -10.51
CA PHE A 30 14.84 -12.31 -9.11
C PHE A 30 15.77 -13.15 -8.20
N PRO A 31 16.52 -12.54 -7.27
CA PRO A 31 17.16 -13.33 -6.23
C PRO A 31 16.09 -13.89 -5.28
N LEU A 32 15.95 -15.22 -5.26
CA LEU A 32 15.06 -16.02 -4.40
C LEU A 32 15.31 -15.87 -2.88
N ASN A 33 16.13 -14.92 -2.44
CA ASN A 33 16.58 -14.78 -1.05
C ASN A 33 15.68 -13.92 -0.16
N ALA A 34 14.68 -13.21 -0.70
CA ALA A 34 13.67 -12.52 0.13
C ALA A 34 12.67 -13.48 0.82
N ARG A 35 12.65 -14.76 0.44
CA ARG A 35 11.72 -15.78 0.99
C ARG A 35 12.07 -16.32 2.38
N ARG A 36 13.25 -16.03 2.93
CA ARG A 36 13.65 -16.57 4.24
C ARG A 36 13.19 -15.76 5.45
N LYS A 37 12.87 -14.47 5.31
CA LYS A 37 12.44 -13.64 6.47
C LYS A 37 10.93 -13.66 6.74
N ILE A 38 10.09 -13.98 5.73
CA ILE A 38 8.62 -14.05 5.92
C ILE A 38 8.15 -15.40 6.51
N ARG A 39 8.92 -16.49 6.32
CA ARG A 39 8.57 -17.80 6.89
C ARG A 39 8.74 -17.92 8.40
N GLN A 40 9.49 -17.02 9.03
CA GLN A 40 9.64 -17.04 10.49
C GLN A 40 8.38 -16.46 11.18
N TRP A 41 7.58 -15.64 10.49
CA TRP A 41 6.39 -15.00 11.08
C TRP A 41 5.12 -15.87 10.99
N THR A 42 5.04 -16.80 10.04
CA THR A 42 3.86 -17.68 9.88
C THR A 42 3.89 -18.95 10.73
N MET A 43 5.04 -19.35 11.29
CA MET A 43 5.11 -20.53 12.17
C MET A 43 4.78 -20.26 13.65
N ASP A 44 4.83 -19.02 14.12
CA ASP A 44 4.49 -18.69 15.52
C ASP A 44 2.98 -18.57 15.78
N ILE A 45 2.16 -18.41 14.73
CA ILE A 45 0.69 -18.29 14.87
C ILE A 45 0.02 -19.66 15.13
N SER A 46 0.71 -20.78 14.86
CA SER A 46 0.13 -22.13 14.98
C SER A 46 0.46 -22.87 16.29
N GLN A 47 1.23 -22.27 17.21
CA GLN A 47 1.58 -22.90 18.50
C GLN A 47 1.16 -22.13 19.76
N THR A 48 0.41 -21.04 19.64
CA THR A 48 -0.15 -20.41 20.84
C THR A 48 -1.36 -21.21 21.34
N ARG A 49 -1.08 -21.97 22.40
CA ARG A 49 -2.04 -22.50 23.39
C ARG A 49 -3.24 -21.56 23.57
N THR A 50 -4.40 -22.19 23.74
CA THR A 50 -5.66 -21.58 24.20
C THR A 50 -5.42 -20.47 25.22
N PRO A 51 -5.89 -19.23 24.97
CA PRO A 51 -5.76 -18.15 25.95
C PRO A 51 -6.59 -18.48 27.21
N PRO A 52 -6.12 -18.11 28.41
CA PRO A 52 -6.94 -18.21 29.61
C PRO A 52 -8.17 -17.30 29.46
N GLU A 53 -9.30 -17.81 29.94
CA GLU A 53 -10.59 -17.13 30.00
C GLU A 53 -10.46 -15.82 30.77
N LEU A 54 -10.26 -14.72 30.05
CA LEU A 54 -10.27 -13.38 30.61
C LEU A 54 -11.72 -12.91 30.66
N THR A 55 -12.29 -12.93 31.86
CA THR A 55 -13.52 -12.22 32.21
C THR A 55 -13.29 -10.72 31.97
N ILE A 56 -13.71 -10.21 30.81
CA ILE A 56 -13.70 -8.78 30.51
C ILE A 56 -14.85 -8.14 31.29
N GLN A 57 -14.51 -7.58 32.45
CA GLN A 57 -15.39 -6.71 33.20
C GLN A 57 -15.45 -5.37 32.47
N THR A 58 -16.47 -5.19 31.63
CA THR A 58 -16.71 -3.94 30.89
C THR A 58 -17.12 -2.84 31.86
N HIS A 59 -16.15 -2.13 32.41
CA HIS A 59 -16.36 -0.87 33.10
C HIS A 59 -16.53 0.23 32.03
N ILE A 60 -17.78 0.45 31.62
CA ILE A 60 -18.15 1.55 30.73
C ILE A 60 -17.91 2.86 31.50
N MET A 61 -16.79 3.53 31.25
CA MET A 61 -16.63 4.94 31.62
C MET A 61 -17.24 5.76 30.49
N ALA A 62 -18.40 6.35 30.77
CA ALA A 62 -18.98 7.38 29.92
C ALA A 62 -18.13 8.64 30.10
N ASP A 63 -17.18 8.87 29.19
CA ASP A 63 -16.54 10.17 29.06
C ASP A 63 -17.56 11.11 28.39
N VAL A 64 -18.16 11.95 29.21
CA VAL A 64 -18.96 13.10 28.79
C VAL A 64 -18.00 14.08 28.12
N ILE A 65 -18.06 14.15 26.79
CA ILE A 65 -17.33 15.15 26.01
C ILE A 65 -18.02 16.49 26.25
N ASP A 66 -17.39 17.35 27.04
CA ASP A 66 -17.79 18.74 27.22
C ASP A 66 -17.41 19.55 25.97
N LEU A 67 -18.43 19.89 25.17
CA LEU A 67 -18.30 20.65 23.92
C LEU A 67 -18.43 22.17 24.12
N THR A 68 -18.31 22.70 25.35
CA THR A 68 -18.57 24.13 25.62
C THR A 68 -17.39 25.08 25.42
N ASN A 69 -16.28 24.66 24.79
CA ASN A 69 -15.11 25.53 24.60
C ASN A 69 -14.62 25.62 23.14
N ILE A 70 -15.55 25.88 22.21
CA ILE A 70 -15.20 26.37 20.87
C ILE A 70 -15.28 27.90 20.96
N SER A 71 -14.13 28.55 21.10
CA SER A 71 -14.02 30.00 21.02
C SER A 71 -14.13 30.41 19.56
N ASP A 72 -15.14 31.20 19.26
CA ASP A 72 -15.36 31.87 17.98
C ASP A 72 -14.16 32.78 17.67
N SER A 73 -13.51 32.53 16.53
CA SER A 73 -12.60 33.48 15.88
C SER A 73 -13.23 33.81 14.53
N ASP A 74 -14.04 34.87 14.54
CA ASP A 74 -14.65 35.49 13.38
C ASP A 74 -13.58 36.22 12.56
N GLU A 75 -13.27 35.71 11.37
CA GLU A 75 -12.55 36.47 10.34
C GLU A 75 -13.51 36.69 9.17
N ASP A 76 -13.79 37.98 8.93
CA ASP A 76 -14.73 38.51 7.95
C ASP A 76 -14.37 38.07 6.52
N PHE A 77 -15.16 37.16 5.94
CA PHE A 77 -15.10 36.86 4.51
C PHE A 77 -16.35 37.42 3.82
N GLU A 78 -16.20 38.59 3.20
CA GLU A 78 -17.26 39.22 2.40
C GLU A 78 -17.54 38.40 1.13
N GLN A 79 -18.57 37.54 1.21
CA GLN A 79 -19.06 36.80 0.06
C GLN A 79 -20.29 37.49 -0.53
N SER A 80 -20.09 38.02 -1.73
CA SER A 80 -21.10 38.62 -2.61
C SER A 80 -22.31 37.68 -2.79
N TYR A 81 -23.44 38.05 -2.19
CA TYR A 81 -24.74 37.42 -2.40
C TYR A 81 -25.33 37.92 -3.72
N SER A 82 -25.51 37.02 -4.69
CA SER A 82 -26.40 37.25 -5.83
C SER A 82 -27.82 36.82 -5.46
N GLU A 83 -28.74 37.78 -5.50
CA GLU A 83 -30.20 37.64 -5.39
C GLU A 83 -30.74 36.52 -6.30
N ILE A 84 -31.27 35.45 -5.70
CA ILE A 84 -32.15 34.51 -6.40
C ILE A 84 -33.55 34.70 -5.85
N GLU A 85 -34.40 35.28 -6.69
CA GLU A 85 -35.80 35.55 -6.37
C GLU A 85 -36.57 34.26 -6.06
N HIS A 86 -37.33 34.35 -4.97
CA HIS A 86 -38.23 33.35 -4.46
C HIS A 86 -39.44 33.16 -5.39
N GLY A 87 -39.38 32.14 -6.25
CA GLY A 87 -40.54 31.58 -6.94
C GLY A 87 -41.38 30.71 -6.00
N SER A 88 -42.32 31.34 -5.31
CA SER A 88 -43.39 30.67 -4.55
C SER A 88 -44.24 29.80 -5.48
N SER A 89 -44.38 28.52 -5.17
CA SER A 89 -45.40 27.66 -5.75
C SER A 89 -45.90 26.68 -4.70
N GLN A 90 -47.05 27.06 -4.14
CA GLN A 90 -47.93 26.22 -3.36
C GLN A 90 -48.28 24.96 -4.16
N ALA A 91 -47.91 23.79 -3.64
CA ALA A 91 -48.47 22.52 -4.09
C ALA A 91 -49.16 21.85 -2.91
N SER A 92 -50.47 22.07 -2.88
CA SER A 92 -51.53 21.25 -2.31
C SER A 92 -51.12 19.91 -1.68
N GLU A 93 -51.22 19.86 -0.35
CA GLU A 93 -51.30 18.64 0.44
C GLU A 93 -52.60 17.90 0.09
N SER A 94 -52.49 16.91 -0.80
CA SER A 94 -53.50 15.86 -0.96
C SER A 94 -52.90 14.57 -0.43
N SER A 95 -53.11 14.37 0.87
CA SER A 95 -52.88 13.12 1.61
C SER A 95 -53.86 12.04 1.12
N ALA A 96 -53.65 11.54 -0.10
CA ALA A 96 -54.29 10.34 -0.61
C ALA A 96 -53.30 9.17 -0.45
N GLY A 97 -53.74 8.12 0.24
CA GLY A 97 -52.93 7.02 0.76
C GLY A 97 -51.86 6.51 -0.20
N ALA A 98 -50.61 6.53 0.27
CA ALA A 98 -49.48 5.92 -0.40
C ALA A 98 -49.83 4.47 -0.79
N PRO A 99 -49.86 4.12 -2.09
CA PRO A 99 -50.13 2.78 -2.55
C PRO A 99 -49.14 1.81 -1.89
N LEU A 100 -49.67 0.75 -1.26
CA LEU A 100 -48.84 -0.32 -0.72
C LEU A 100 -47.89 -0.82 -1.83
N PRO A 101 -46.58 -0.91 -1.57
CA PRO A 101 -45.61 -1.31 -2.58
C PRO A 101 -45.97 -2.69 -3.12
N ALA A 102 -46.02 -2.82 -4.44
CA ALA A 102 -46.40 -4.06 -5.11
C ALA A 102 -45.50 -5.21 -4.62
N PRO A 103 -46.07 -6.39 -4.33
CA PRO A 103 -45.30 -7.56 -3.93
C PRO A 103 -44.39 -7.97 -5.10
N GLY A 104 -43.11 -7.61 -5.00
CA GLY A 104 -42.12 -7.80 -6.05
C GLY A 104 -41.24 -6.57 -6.33
N ALA A 105 -41.54 -5.40 -5.74
CA ALA A 105 -40.60 -4.30 -5.71
C ALA A 105 -39.40 -4.71 -4.86
N GLY A 106 -38.26 -4.95 -5.50
CA GLY A 106 -36.99 -5.25 -4.82
C GLY A 106 -36.60 -4.13 -3.84
N PRO A 107 -35.56 -4.36 -3.01
CA PRO A 107 -35.10 -3.36 -2.06
C PRO A 107 -34.89 -2.00 -2.76
N PRO A 108 -35.33 -0.89 -2.16
CA PRO A 108 -35.22 0.42 -2.77
C PRO A 108 -33.76 0.70 -3.11
N ARG A 109 -33.51 1.12 -4.37
CA ARG A 109 -32.18 1.54 -4.78
C ARG A 109 -31.84 2.81 -4.01
N LEU A 110 -30.61 2.87 -3.50
CA LEU A 110 -30.08 4.09 -2.91
C LEU A 110 -30.07 5.21 -3.96
N ASP A 111 -30.55 6.39 -3.57
CA ASP A 111 -30.42 7.59 -4.38
C ASP A 111 -28.93 8.02 -4.49
N ASP A 112 -28.66 8.96 -5.41
CA ASP A 112 -27.30 9.38 -5.70
C ASP A 112 -26.63 10.13 -4.53
N THR A 113 -27.42 10.84 -3.72
CA THR A 113 -26.92 11.54 -2.52
C THR A 113 -26.49 10.53 -1.47
N ALA A 114 -27.33 9.54 -1.18
CA ALA A 114 -27.01 8.46 -0.24
C ALA A 114 -25.80 7.63 -0.70
N ARG A 115 -25.65 7.42 -2.01
CA ARG A 115 -24.48 6.72 -2.57
C ARG A 115 -23.19 7.51 -2.38
N GLU A 116 -23.24 8.82 -2.56
CA GLU A 116 -22.07 9.68 -2.33
C GLU A 116 -21.68 9.72 -0.86
N GLN A 117 -22.66 9.85 0.03
CA GLN A 117 -22.42 9.75 1.48
C GLN A 117 -21.79 8.41 1.87
N LEU A 118 -22.23 7.31 1.25
CA LEU A 118 -21.60 6.00 1.46
C LEU A 118 -20.14 5.98 0.99
N ARG A 119 -19.79 6.60 -0.13
CA ARG A 119 -18.39 6.69 -0.61
C ARG A 119 -17.52 7.49 0.35
N ILE A 120 -18.02 8.63 0.84
CA ILE A 120 -17.33 9.45 1.84
C ILE A 120 -17.10 8.63 3.13
N ALA A 121 -18.11 7.90 3.59
CA ALA A 121 -18.00 7.04 4.76
C ALA A 121 -16.94 5.94 4.56
N ILE A 122 -16.87 5.31 3.38
CA ILE A 122 -15.85 4.31 3.05
C ILE A 122 -14.44 4.94 3.00
N ALA A 123 -14.30 6.16 2.49
CA ALA A 123 -13.01 6.84 2.40
C ALA A 123 -12.47 7.30 3.76
N THR A 124 -13.36 7.61 4.71
CA THR A 124 -12.99 8.20 6.01
C THR A 124 -12.93 7.18 7.15
N VAL A 125 -13.58 6.03 7.01
CA VAL A 125 -13.57 4.98 8.04
C VAL A 125 -12.19 4.36 8.21
N SER A 126 -11.82 3.98 9.44
CA SER A 126 -10.56 3.29 9.69
C SER A 126 -10.50 1.94 8.98
N GLY A 127 -9.31 1.56 8.49
CA GLY A 127 -9.11 0.28 7.79
C GLY A 127 -9.51 -0.94 8.64
N ALA A 128 -9.33 -0.88 9.97
CA ALA A 128 -9.76 -1.95 10.86
C ALA A 128 -11.29 -2.13 10.88
N ARG A 129 -12.04 -1.02 10.92
CA ARG A 129 -13.50 -1.03 10.88
C ARG A 129 -14.01 -1.46 9.51
N LEU A 130 -13.39 -0.99 8.42
CA LEU A 130 -13.74 -1.40 7.06
C LEU A 130 -13.58 -2.93 6.88
N ARG A 131 -12.45 -3.50 7.31
CA ARG A 131 -12.22 -4.95 7.27
C ARG A 131 -13.28 -5.72 8.04
N ALA A 132 -13.64 -5.27 9.25
CA ALA A 132 -14.69 -5.91 10.04
C ALA A 132 -16.07 -5.89 9.33
N VAL A 133 -16.42 -4.77 8.68
CA VAL A 133 -17.66 -4.65 7.91
C VAL A 133 -17.65 -5.58 6.69
N VAL A 134 -16.53 -5.65 5.95
CA VAL A 134 -16.38 -6.54 4.78
C VAL A 134 -16.51 -8.02 5.18
N ILE A 135 -15.86 -8.42 6.27
CA ILE A 135 -15.98 -9.79 6.81
C ILE A 135 -17.45 -10.09 7.16
N ALA A 136 -18.11 -9.20 7.91
CA ALA A 136 -19.51 -9.38 8.28
C ALA A 136 -20.48 -9.35 7.09
N LEU A 137 -20.12 -8.71 5.97
CA LEU A 137 -20.88 -8.76 4.73
C LEU A 137 -20.71 -10.10 4.01
N ALA A 138 -19.49 -10.62 3.93
CA ALA A 138 -19.21 -11.94 3.36
C ALA A 138 -19.96 -13.06 4.10
N GLU A 139 -19.95 -13.05 5.43
CA GLU A 139 -20.63 -14.07 6.25
C GLU A 139 -22.16 -14.06 6.10
N ARG A 140 -22.75 -12.88 5.85
CA ARG A 140 -24.21 -12.69 5.84
C ARG A 140 -24.82 -12.78 4.45
N ILE A 141 -24.05 -12.49 3.40
CA ILE A 141 -24.55 -12.36 2.03
C ILE A 141 -23.67 -13.21 1.10
N PRO A 142 -24.10 -14.42 0.68
CA PRO A 142 -23.30 -15.29 -0.17
C PRO A 142 -22.89 -14.67 -1.51
N ALA A 143 -23.72 -13.79 -2.07
CA ALA A 143 -23.38 -13.03 -3.27
C ALA A 143 -22.20 -12.07 -3.04
N ALA A 144 -22.09 -11.49 -1.83
CA ALA A 144 -20.98 -10.64 -1.46
C ALA A 144 -19.71 -11.47 -1.22
N GLU A 145 -19.82 -12.65 -0.58
CA GLU A 145 -18.70 -13.60 -0.43
C GLU A 145 -18.09 -13.95 -1.78
N HIS A 146 -18.91 -14.36 -2.75
CA HIS A 146 -18.44 -14.72 -4.08
C HIS A 146 -17.77 -13.54 -4.80
N ALA A 147 -18.40 -12.35 -4.78
CA ALA A 147 -17.82 -11.16 -5.40
C ALA A 147 -16.49 -10.76 -4.75
N LEU A 148 -16.40 -10.80 -3.42
CA LEU A 148 -15.17 -10.51 -2.69
C LEU A 148 -14.08 -11.53 -3.00
N PHE A 149 -14.43 -12.81 -3.17
CA PHE A 149 -13.48 -13.84 -3.55
C PHE A 149 -12.89 -13.55 -4.94
N GLU A 150 -13.71 -13.20 -5.93
CA GLU A 150 -13.25 -12.87 -7.29
C GLU A 150 -12.34 -11.61 -7.33
N GLU A 151 -12.64 -10.62 -6.49
CA GLU A 151 -11.90 -9.35 -6.45
C GLU A 151 -10.62 -9.42 -5.60
N LEU A 152 -10.59 -10.21 -4.53
CA LEU A 152 -9.49 -10.21 -3.55
C LEU A 152 -8.61 -11.46 -3.59
N VAL A 153 -9.03 -12.53 -4.29
CA VAL A 153 -8.30 -13.80 -4.36
C VAL A 153 -7.95 -14.14 -5.80
N ALA A 154 -6.67 -14.44 -6.04
CA ALA A 154 -6.18 -14.98 -7.29
C ALA A 154 -5.90 -16.48 -7.16
N MET A 155 -6.00 -17.18 -8.29
CA MET A 155 -5.74 -18.62 -8.39
C MET A 155 -4.39 -18.86 -9.04
N LYS A 156 -3.39 -19.25 -8.26
CA LYS A 156 -2.01 -19.45 -8.75
C LYS A 156 -1.75 -20.92 -9.07
N ARG A 157 -1.28 -21.19 -10.30
CA ARG A 157 -0.86 -22.55 -10.68
C ARG A 157 0.51 -22.88 -10.11
N ASN A 158 0.57 -23.92 -9.28
CA ASN A 158 1.83 -24.45 -8.81
C ASN A 158 2.44 -25.38 -9.87
N LYS A 159 3.55 -24.96 -10.47
CA LYS A 159 4.27 -25.72 -11.50
C LYS A 159 4.78 -27.07 -11.00
N GLU A 160 5.02 -27.22 -9.70
CA GLU A 160 5.57 -28.45 -9.10
C GLU A 160 4.48 -29.47 -8.78
N LYS A 161 3.27 -29.02 -8.40
CA LYS A 161 2.22 -29.91 -7.87
C LYS A 161 1.02 -30.12 -8.79
N THR A 162 0.98 -29.53 -9.98
CA THR A 162 -0.21 -29.51 -10.87
C THR A 162 -1.50 -29.00 -10.21
N THR A 163 -1.41 -28.46 -9.00
CA THR A 163 -2.52 -27.91 -8.23
C THR A 163 -2.56 -26.40 -8.36
N THR A 164 -3.78 -25.85 -8.29
CA THR A 164 -4.00 -24.41 -8.15
C THR A 164 -4.23 -24.10 -6.69
N GLU A 165 -3.58 -23.05 -6.17
CA GLU A 165 -3.76 -22.59 -4.80
C GLU A 165 -4.33 -21.16 -4.79
N PRO A 166 -5.26 -20.86 -3.86
CA PRO A 166 -5.75 -19.50 -3.68
C PRO A 166 -4.67 -18.65 -2.98
N VAL A 167 -4.39 -17.48 -3.54
CA VAL A 167 -3.45 -16.49 -2.99
C VAL A 167 -4.13 -15.12 -2.95
N PRO A 168 -3.74 -14.20 -2.07
CA PRO A 168 -4.16 -12.80 -2.16
C PRO A 168 -3.89 -12.26 -3.56
N ARG A 169 -4.87 -11.56 -4.13
CA ARG A 169 -4.78 -11.05 -5.50
C ARG A 169 -3.78 -9.91 -5.63
N TRP A 170 -3.76 -9.00 -4.67
CA TRP A 170 -2.97 -7.79 -4.72
C TRP A 170 -1.76 -7.91 -3.80
N GLU A 171 -0.56 -7.71 -4.33
CA GLU A 171 0.70 -7.63 -3.57
C GLU A 171 1.46 -6.36 -3.96
N VAL A 172 2.30 -5.86 -3.05
CA VAL A 172 3.17 -4.69 -3.30
C VAL A 172 4.56 -5.18 -3.68
N CYS A 173 5.11 -4.65 -4.77
CA CYS A 173 6.44 -5.01 -5.23
C CYS A 173 7.52 -4.43 -4.31
N VAL A 174 8.38 -5.27 -3.73
CA VAL A 174 9.46 -4.83 -2.83
C VAL A 174 10.51 -3.89 -3.46
N ASN A 175 10.55 -3.83 -4.80
CA ASN A 175 11.56 -3.05 -5.51
C ASN A 175 11.05 -1.68 -5.96
N CYS A 176 9.80 -1.58 -6.39
CA CYS A 176 9.21 -0.34 -6.92
C CYS A 176 8.02 0.18 -6.09
N ASP A 177 7.62 -0.53 -5.04
CA ASP A 177 6.48 -0.23 -4.16
C ASP A 177 5.12 -0.10 -4.87
N GLU A 178 5.03 -0.50 -6.15
CA GLU A 178 3.78 -0.55 -6.90
C GLU A 178 2.99 -1.83 -6.60
N GLU A 179 1.66 -1.69 -6.51
CA GLU A 179 0.73 -2.82 -6.39
C GLU A 179 0.63 -3.60 -7.71
N PHE A 180 0.55 -4.92 -7.64
CA PHE A 180 0.38 -5.78 -8.80
C PHE A 180 -0.55 -6.97 -8.52
N ASP A 181 -1.20 -7.46 -9.59
CA ASP A 181 -2.10 -8.62 -9.56
C ASP A 181 -1.30 -9.94 -9.65
N MET A 182 -1.30 -10.71 -8.57
CA MET A 182 -0.71 -12.05 -8.46
C MET A 182 -1.33 -13.11 -9.38
N GLY A 183 -2.55 -12.86 -9.87
CA GLY A 183 -3.22 -13.67 -10.88
C GLY A 183 -2.70 -13.43 -12.30
N THR A 184 -1.93 -12.37 -12.52
CA THR A 184 -1.34 -12.03 -13.82
C THR A 184 0.11 -12.48 -13.93
N HIS A 185 0.54 -12.81 -15.15
CA HIS A 185 1.93 -13.14 -15.40
C HIS A 185 2.76 -11.86 -15.56
N ARG A 186 3.67 -11.60 -14.61
CA ARG A 186 4.62 -10.49 -14.72
C ARG A 186 5.66 -10.75 -15.80
N VAL A 187 5.93 -9.73 -16.60
CA VAL A 187 6.93 -9.79 -17.68
C VAL A 187 8.27 -9.27 -17.19
N ALA A 188 9.38 -9.83 -17.69
CA ALA A 188 10.71 -9.34 -17.38
C ALA A 188 10.85 -7.87 -17.83
N GLY A 189 11.32 -6.99 -16.94
CA GLY A 189 11.45 -5.55 -17.18
C GLY A 189 10.20 -4.71 -16.93
N GLU A 190 9.08 -5.32 -16.51
CA GLU A 190 7.86 -4.59 -16.12
C GLU A 190 8.09 -3.77 -14.85
N CYS A 191 8.79 -4.34 -13.86
CA CYS A 191 9.19 -3.63 -12.64
C CYS A 191 10.44 -2.79 -12.93
N ARG A 192 10.30 -1.47 -12.75
CA ARG A 192 11.36 -0.49 -12.92
C ARG A 192 11.78 0.00 -11.55
N TYR A 193 13.04 -0.18 -11.22
CA TYR A 193 13.60 0.20 -9.92
C TYR A 193 15.09 0.44 -10.05
N HIS A 194 15.64 1.21 -9.11
CA HIS A 194 17.07 1.39 -8.97
C HIS A 194 17.62 0.25 -8.11
N SER A 195 18.64 -0.45 -8.61
CA SER A 195 19.33 -1.52 -7.86
C SER A 195 20.40 -0.98 -6.91
N GLY A 196 20.70 0.32 -7.00
CA GLY A 196 21.69 1.02 -6.19
C GLY A 196 21.11 1.52 -4.88
N ASP A 197 21.93 2.21 -4.12
CA ASP A 197 21.51 2.95 -2.95
C ASP A 197 21.28 4.43 -3.32
N LEU A 198 20.27 5.04 -2.70
CA LEU A 198 20.00 6.47 -2.81
C LEU A 198 20.89 7.19 -1.80
N GLU A 199 21.82 8.00 -2.30
CA GLU A 199 22.81 8.73 -1.52
C GLU A 199 22.51 10.24 -1.53
N ALA A 200 22.79 10.93 -0.43
CA ALA A 200 22.62 12.37 -0.35
C ALA A 200 23.74 13.09 -1.12
N ASP A 201 23.37 14.05 -1.96
CA ASP A 201 24.32 14.96 -2.58
C ASP A 201 24.63 16.10 -1.61
N TYR A 202 25.68 15.92 -0.81
CA TYR A 202 26.10 16.87 0.23
C TYR A 202 26.40 18.27 -0.34
N ASP A 203 26.85 18.37 -1.59
CA ASP A 203 27.14 19.66 -2.22
C ASP A 203 25.87 20.46 -2.55
N SER A 204 24.73 19.78 -2.72
CA SER A 204 23.42 20.40 -2.92
C SER A 204 22.78 20.92 -1.62
N PHE A 205 23.27 20.49 -0.45
CA PHE A 205 22.81 20.94 0.86
C PHE A 205 23.71 22.04 1.47
N VAL A 206 23.97 23.11 0.70
CA VAL A 206 24.96 24.16 1.01
C VAL A 206 24.76 24.82 2.39
N ASP A 207 23.52 25.03 2.80
CA ASP A 207 23.19 25.71 4.07
C ASP A 207 22.83 24.73 5.21
N TRP A 208 23.02 23.42 5.02
CA TRP A 208 22.61 22.42 6.00
C TRP A 208 23.70 22.14 7.04
N ASP A 209 23.45 22.51 8.29
CA ASP A 209 24.23 22.07 9.44
C ASP A 209 23.52 20.93 10.17
N GLU A 210 24.09 19.72 10.13
CA GLU A 210 23.50 18.55 10.80
C GLU A 210 23.38 18.69 12.32
N SER A 211 24.18 19.57 12.93
CA SER A 211 24.10 19.87 14.37
C SER A 211 22.84 20.68 14.72
N CYS A 212 22.34 21.47 13.77
CA CYS A 212 21.16 22.31 13.92
C CYS A 212 19.90 21.65 13.34
N HIS A 213 20.02 21.03 12.18
CA HIS A 213 18.89 20.51 11.39
C HIS A 213 18.74 18.99 11.46
N GLY A 214 19.69 18.28 12.07
CA GLY A 214 19.72 16.82 12.10
C GLY A 214 20.34 16.20 10.84
N PRO A 215 20.38 14.86 10.74
CA PRO A 215 21.04 14.18 9.63
C PRO A 215 20.40 14.55 8.28
N ILE A 216 21.23 14.73 7.24
CA ILE A 216 20.77 15.02 5.88
C ILE A 216 20.00 13.83 5.31
N ASP A 217 20.52 12.62 5.51
CA ASP A 217 19.93 11.40 4.97
C ASP A 217 18.78 10.87 5.83
N THR A 218 17.59 11.45 5.64
CA THR A 218 16.36 10.99 6.28
C THR A 218 15.25 10.71 5.26
N PRO A 219 14.30 9.79 5.55
CA PRO A 219 13.16 9.57 4.68
C PRO A 219 12.31 10.82 4.44
N ALA A 220 12.30 11.78 5.38
CA ALA A 220 11.62 13.05 5.21
C ALA A 220 12.33 13.92 4.15
N ASN A 221 13.65 14.11 4.29
CA ASN A 221 14.44 14.89 3.34
C ASN A 221 14.43 14.28 1.94
N ARG A 222 14.51 12.95 1.82
CA ARG A 222 14.39 12.23 0.53
C ARG A 222 13.08 12.50 -0.21
N ARG A 223 11.98 12.72 0.52
CA ARG A 223 10.66 13.06 -0.08
C ARG A 223 10.51 14.54 -0.37
N SER A 224 11.09 15.40 0.47
CA SER A 224 10.96 16.86 0.37
C SER A 224 11.94 17.48 -0.63
N TYR A 225 13.11 16.88 -0.82
CA TYR A 225 14.19 17.34 -1.69
C TYR A 225 14.75 16.20 -2.56
N PRO A 226 13.92 15.48 -3.32
CA PRO A 226 14.38 14.31 -4.07
C PRO A 226 15.50 14.63 -5.07
N GLU A 227 15.58 15.87 -5.54
CA GLU A 227 16.63 16.39 -6.42
C GLU A 227 18.02 16.48 -5.77
N ASN A 228 18.11 16.52 -4.44
CA ASN A 228 19.38 16.55 -3.70
C ASN A 228 19.85 15.14 -3.31
N PHE A 229 19.26 14.10 -3.91
CA PHE A 229 19.68 12.72 -3.73
C PHE A 229 19.96 12.08 -5.09
N THR A 230 20.97 11.23 -5.15
CA THR A 230 21.37 10.55 -6.38
C THR A 230 21.47 9.05 -6.18
N TRP A 231 21.06 8.28 -7.19
CA TRP A 231 21.21 6.84 -7.17
C TRP A 231 22.59 6.45 -7.68
N ASN A 232 23.32 5.65 -6.89
CA ASN A 232 24.66 5.20 -7.26
C ASN A 232 24.69 4.14 -8.39
N CYS A 233 23.54 3.60 -8.81
CA CYS A 233 23.48 2.58 -9.88
C CYS A 233 23.35 3.15 -11.30
N CYS A 234 23.09 4.44 -11.46
CA CYS A 234 22.82 5.06 -12.76
C CYS A 234 23.79 6.19 -13.10
N ASP A 235 24.99 6.18 -12.52
CA ASP A 235 26.05 7.19 -12.71
C ASP A 235 25.53 8.64 -12.57
N GLY A 236 24.54 8.86 -11.69
CA GLY A 236 23.95 10.20 -11.43
C GLY A 236 23.01 10.74 -12.52
N HIS A 237 22.66 9.97 -13.55
CA HIS A 237 21.78 10.42 -14.65
C HIS A 237 20.28 10.27 -14.38
N SER A 238 19.88 9.86 -13.17
CA SER A 238 18.48 9.64 -12.83
C SER A 238 17.78 10.96 -12.49
N LEU A 239 17.41 11.76 -13.50
CA LEU A 239 16.21 12.57 -13.36
C LEU A 239 15.05 11.60 -13.10
N ALA A 240 14.26 11.90 -12.08
CA ALA A 240 13.25 11.02 -11.48
C ALA A 240 12.19 10.43 -12.44
N GLU A 241 12.20 10.76 -13.74
CA GLU A 241 11.15 10.37 -14.69
C GLU A 241 11.62 9.80 -16.04
N ASP A 242 12.93 9.78 -16.38
CA ASP A 242 13.34 9.49 -17.76
C ASP A 242 14.45 8.43 -17.93
N TRP A 243 14.20 7.20 -17.45
CA TRP A 243 15.04 6.04 -17.75
C TRP A 243 14.72 5.40 -19.13
N ASN A 244 13.68 5.87 -19.84
CA ASN A 244 13.18 5.25 -21.07
C ASN A 244 13.99 5.64 -22.33
N THR A 245 14.88 6.63 -22.23
CA THR A 245 15.66 7.15 -23.36
C THR A 245 16.85 6.26 -23.74
N HIS A 246 17.32 5.36 -22.86
CA HIS A 246 18.48 4.51 -23.15
C HIS A 246 18.13 3.14 -23.75
N LEU A 247 16.92 2.61 -23.56
CA LEU A 247 16.53 1.31 -24.14
C LEU A 247 16.00 1.40 -25.58
N THR A 248 15.50 2.54 -26.01
CA THR A 248 15.02 2.74 -27.39
C THR A 248 16.15 2.88 -28.41
N SER A 249 17.37 3.24 -27.98
CA SER A 249 18.53 3.32 -28.87
C SER A 249 19.13 1.95 -29.23
N LEU A 250 18.96 0.93 -28.37
CA LEU A 250 19.52 -0.41 -28.58
C LEU A 250 18.62 -1.37 -29.38
N ALA A 251 17.36 -1.01 -29.63
CA ALA A 251 16.45 -1.78 -30.49
C ALA A 251 16.55 -1.41 -31.99
N SER A 252 17.45 -0.49 -32.35
CA SER A 252 17.66 -0.02 -33.73
C SER A 252 19.05 -0.34 -34.30
N ALA A 253 19.80 -1.26 -33.69
CA ALA A 253 21.12 -1.70 -34.14
C ALA A 253 21.15 -3.21 -34.45
#